data_AF-A0A6B3DM63-F1
#
_entry.id   AF-A0A6B3DM63-F1
#
_cell.length_a   1.000
_cell.length_b   1.000
_cell.length_c   1.000
_cell.angle_alpha   90.00
_cell.angle_beta   90.00
_cell.angle_gamma   90.00
#
_symmetry.space_group_name_H-M   'P 1'
#
loop_
_entity.id
_entity.type
_entity.pdbx_description
1 polymer ?
#
loop_
_entity_poly.entity_id
_entity_poly.type
_entity_poly.pdbx_seq_one_letter_code
_entity_poly.pdbx_strand_id
1 'polypeptide(L)' 'MPITAEYQVKCDVCWGVMDGYYDTREDAEDARKELGWADPNGGTACPEHNTVADRIEK' A
#
# COMPACT_ATOMS: atom_id res chain seq x y z
N MET A 1 -7.91 -20.55 19.40
CA MET A 1 -6.81 -20.04 18.54
C MET A 1 -6.84 -18.53 18.68
N PRO A 2 -5.76 -17.86 19.09
CA PRO A 2 -5.73 -16.40 19.08
C PRO A 2 -5.86 -15.92 17.63
N ILE A 3 -6.68 -14.91 17.40
CA ILE A 3 -6.81 -14.24 16.10
C ILE A 3 -5.62 -13.28 16.02
N THR A 4 -4.60 -13.62 15.25
CA THR A 4 -3.54 -12.68 14.87
C THR A 4 -4.12 -11.76 13.80
N ALA A 5 -4.17 -10.45 14.08
CA ALA A 5 -4.63 -9.47 13.11
C ALA A 5 -3.51 -9.24 12.10
N GLU A 6 -3.66 -9.76 10.88
CA GLU A 6 -2.76 -9.47 9.77
C GLU A 6 -3.27 -8.23 9.02
N TYR A 7 -2.36 -7.33 8.69
CA TYR A 7 -2.64 -6.11 7.93
C TYR A 7 -2.27 -6.30 6.47
N GLN A 8 -3.07 -5.74 5.58
CA GLN A 8 -2.80 -5.68 4.14
C GLN A 8 -3.02 -4.27 3.63
N VAL A 9 -2.23 -3.88 2.64
CA VAL A 9 -2.40 -2.63 1.92
C VAL A 9 -3.26 -2.89 0.69
N LYS A 10 -4.32 -2.09 0.51
CA LYS A 10 -5.28 -2.25 -0.58
C LYS A 10 -5.32 -1.00 -1.43
N CYS A 11 -5.36 -1.16 -2.74
CA CYS A 11 -5.58 -0.06 -3.66
C CYS A 11 -7.04 0.40 -3.61
N ASP A 12 -7.26 1.70 -3.42
CA ASP A 12 -8.58 2.32 -3.37
C ASP A 12 -9.28 2.34 -4.76
N VAL A 13 -8.51 2.18 -5.83
CA VAL A 13 -8.99 2.24 -7.22
C VAL A 13 -9.43 0.87 -7.72
N CYS A 14 -8.52 -0.10 -7.78
CA CYS A 14 -8.78 -1.43 -8.33
C CYS A 14 -9.06 -2.49 -7.26
N TRP A 15 -8.96 -2.14 -5.98
CA TRP A 15 -9.22 -3.06 -4.86
C TRP A 15 -8.24 -4.24 -4.80
N GLY A 16 -7.16 -4.17 -5.59
CA GLY A 16 -6.03 -5.10 -5.54
C GLY A 16 -5.27 -4.94 -4.24
N VAL A 17 -4.73 -6.06 -3.76
CA VAL A 17 -3.91 -6.12 -2.55
C VAL A 17 -2.44 -6.05 -2.92
N MET A 18 -1.68 -5.32 -2.13
CA MET A 18 -0.23 -5.34 -2.18
C MET A 18 0.26 -6.73 -1.78
N ASP A 19 1.29 -7.22 -2.46
CA ASP A 19 1.86 -8.53 -2.16
C ASP A 19 2.60 -8.48 -0.82
N GLY A 20 1.93 -8.93 0.25
CA GLY A 20 2.44 -8.90 1.61
C GLY A 20 1.35 -8.94 2.68
N TYR A 21 1.68 -9.57 3.80
CA TYR A 21 0.91 -9.51 5.05
C TYR A 21 1.83 -8.91 6.10
N TYR A 22 1.31 -7.97 6.88
CA TYR A 22 2.07 -7.23 7.88
C TYR A 22 1.54 -7.51 9.27
N ASP A 23 2.45 -7.63 10.24
CA ASP A 23 2.08 -7.88 11.64
C ASP A 23 1.47 -6.64 12.31
N THR A 24 1.82 -5.45 11.81
CA THR A 24 1.32 -4.18 12.32
C THR A 24 0.81 -3.26 11.23
N ARG A 25 -0.06 -2.31 11.62
CA ARG A 25 -0.52 -1.24 10.74
C ARG A 25 0.63 -0.32 10.30
N GLU A 26 1.62 -0.11 11.18
CA GLU A 26 2.75 0.77 10.91
C GLU A 26 3.64 0.20 9.80
N ASP A 27 3.91 -1.11 9.84
CA ASP A 27 4.66 -1.81 8.80
C ASP A 27 3.95 -1.75 7.44
N ALA A 28 2.61 -1.92 7.44
CA ALA A 28 1.81 -1.78 6.22
C ALA A 28 1.85 -0.34 5.65
N GLU A 29 1.80 0.67 6.52
CA GLU A 29 1.90 2.08 6.12
C GLU A 29 3.28 2.44 5.55
N ASP A 30 4.35 1.88 6.09
CA ASP A 30 5.71 2.13 5.61
C ASP A 30 5.99 1.38 4.30
N ALA A 31 5.57 0.12 4.18
CA ALA A 31 5.64 -0.62 2.93
C ALA A 31 4.86 0.07 1.80
N ARG A 32 3.71 0.67 2.12
CA ARG A 32 2.95 1.50 1.18
C ARG A 32 3.77 2.66 0.63
N LYS A 33 4.54 3.35 1.46
CA LYS A 33 5.37 4.47 1.00
C LYS A 33 6.58 3.98 0.21
N GLU A 34 7.25 2.94 0.70
CA GLU A 34 8.47 2.39 0.11
C GLU A 34 8.21 1.81 -1.30
N LEU A 35 7.12 1.08 -1.46
CA LEU A 35 6.75 0.43 -2.72
C LEU A 35 6.03 1.38 -3.71
N GLY A 36 5.92 2.67 -3.38
CA GLY A 36 5.26 3.65 -4.23
C GLY A 36 3.74 3.46 -4.31
N TRP A 37 3.11 2.89 -3.28
CA TRP A 37 1.65 2.77 -3.18
C TRP A 37 0.98 3.96 -2.47
N ALA A 38 1.78 4.86 -1.90
CA ALA A 38 1.28 6.07 -1.25
C ALA A 38 0.81 7.08 -2.30
N ASP A 39 -0.48 7.45 -2.24
CA ASP A 39 -1.05 8.53 -3.05
C ASP A 39 -0.89 9.88 -2.30
N PRO A 40 -0.52 10.98 -2.99
CA PRO A 40 -0.33 12.28 -2.35
C PRO A 40 -1.61 12.91 -1.77
N ASN A 41 -2.80 12.41 -2.12
CA ASN A 41 -4.06 12.82 -1.49
C ASN A 41 -4.34 12.06 -0.17
N GLY A 42 -3.39 11.23 0.30
CA GLY A 42 -3.49 10.43 1.52
C GLY A 42 -4.10 9.04 1.31
N GLY A 43 -4.52 8.72 0.09
CA GLY A 43 -5.06 7.41 -0.29
C GLY A 43 -3.97 6.38 -0.58
N THR A 44 -4.41 5.20 -1.00
CA THR A 44 -3.53 4.10 -1.41
C THR A 44 -3.83 3.70 -2.84
N ALA A 45 -2.84 3.77 -3.72
CA ALA A 45 -2.99 3.39 -5.12
C ALA A 45 -1.88 2.40 -5.50
N CYS A 46 -2.19 1.27 -6.14
CA CYS A 46 -1.14 0.38 -6.64
C CYS A 46 -0.35 1.07 -7.76
N PRO A 47 0.87 0.60 -8.12
CA PRO A 47 1.74 1.27 -9.09
C PRO A 47 1.07 1.54 -10.44
N GLU A 48 0.14 0.66 -10.87
CA GLU A 48 -0.63 0.84 -12.10
C GLU A 48 -1.61 2.02 -12.06
N HIS A 49 -2.11 2.36 -10.87
CA HIS A 49 -3.08 3.46 -10.66
C HIS A 49 -2.45 4.67 -9.97
N ASN A 50 -1.28 4.52 -9.35
CA ASN A 50 -0.55 5.60 -8.73
C ASN A 50 0.20 6.40 -9.79
N THR A 51 -0.52 7.33 -10.43
CA THR A 51 -0.01 8.25 -11.45
C THR A 51 1.12 9.16 -10.97
N VAL A 52 1.46 9.10 -9.67
CA VAL A 52 2.47 9.93 -9.02
C VAL A 52 3.73 9.12 -8.70
N ALA A 53 3.63 7.79 -8.54
CA ALA A 53 4.77 6.89 -8.41
C ALA A 53 5.69 6.95 -9.66
N ASP A 54 5.09 7.10 -10.85
CA ASP A 54 5.78 7.24 -12.14
C ASP A 54 6.68 8.51 -12.22
N ARG A 55 6.49 9.48 -11.31
CA ARG A 55 7.30 10.72 -11.25
C ARG A 55 8.54 10.63 -10.37
N ILE A 56 8.71 9.56 -9.58
CA ILE A 56 9.88 9.40 -8.71
C ILE A 56 11.07 8.81 -9.49
N GLU A 57 10.83 8.13 -10.61
CA GLU A 57 11.87 7.50 -11.45
C GLU A 57 12.32 8.33 -12.67
N LYS A 58 12.06 9.65 -12.73
CA LYS A 58 12.46 10.49 -13.88
C LYS A 58 13.26 11.73 -13.52
#